data_AF-A0A6P5IMC1-F1
#
_entry.id   AF-A0A6P5IMC1-F1
#
_cell.length_a   1.000
_cell.length_b   1.000
_cell.length_c   1.000
_cell.angle_alpha   90.00
_cell.angle_beta   90.00
_cell.angle_gamma   90.00
#
_symmetry.space_group_name_H-M   'P 1'
#
loop_
_entity.id
_entity.type
_entity.pdbx_description
1 polymer ?
#
loop_
_entity_poly.entity_id
_entity_poly.type
_entity_poly.pdbx_seq_one_letter_code
_entity_poly.pdbx_strand_id
1 'polypeptide(L)'
;MAAQPLAWLSSLPTAVVYGSLSLFVSILHNVFLLYHVDTFVSVYKIDKLAFWVGETVFLLWNSLNDPLFGWLSDRVFLSSTPSAAGSLSVFASYTVWNKEDFSSFRVFCVVLAVCSGLGFTGATWLLRQRFETDRRMLGALHSASEGPDVEKPSADEGEKRVTLGEYLQQLARHRNFLWFVGMNLVQVFHCHFNSNFFPLFLEHLLSDQISLSMGSFLLGVSYIAPHLNNLYFLALCQRWGVYAVVRGLFLLKLGLSLLMLLAGPDHLHLLCIFIASNRVFTEGTCKLLTLVVTDLVDEDLVLNHRKQAASALLFGMVALVTKPGQTFAPLLGTWLLCFYTGHDIFQQPLLTPVGSARPWLDPPAPPRAPLRQGCFYLLVLVPIMCALLQLVTWSQFTLHGRRLHMVKAQRQSLSKPWALDIKTV
;
A
#
# COMPACT_ATOMS: atom_id res chain seq x y z
N MET A 1 16.70 42.33 -12.72
CA MET A 1 16.73 41.22 -11.75
C MET A 1 15.35 40.58 -11.68
N ALA A 2 15.03 39.68 -12.61
CA ALA A 2 13.84 38.83 -12.50
C ALA A 2 14.36 37.46 -12.05
N ALA A 3 14.35 37.20 -10.74
CA ALA A 3 14.57 35.86 -10.24
C ALA A 3 13.43 34.99 -10.81
N GLN A 4 13.77 34.01 -11.65
CA GLN A 4 12.79 33.08 -12.18
C GLN A 4 12.07 32.41 -10.99
N PRO A 5 10.73 32.50 -10.87
CA PRO A 5 10.00 31.89 -9.75
C PRO A 5 10.15 30.35 -9.70
N LEU A 6 10.72 29.74 -10.75
CA LEU A 6 11.06 28.32 -10.83
C LEU A 6 12.46 27.95 -10.29
N ALA A 7 13.33 28.91 -9.98
CA ALA A 7 14.69 28.63 -9.49
C ALA A 7 14.72 27.97 -8.10
N TRP A 8 13.68 28.19 -7.29
CA TRP A 8 13.52 27.49 -6.01
C TRP A 8 13.00 26.06 -6.19
N LEU A 9 12.13 25.82 -7.19
CA LEU A 9 11.66 24.46 -7.50
C LEU A 9 12.82 23.58 -8.00
N SER A 10 13.75 24.15 -8.77
CA SER A 10 14.93 23.43 -9.24
C SER A 10 15.95 23.10 -8.13
N SER A 11 15.92 23.76 -6.96
CA SER A 11 16.83 23.49 -5.84
C SER A 11 16.33 22.46 -4.83
N LEU A 12 15.09 21.97 -4.95
CA LEU A 12 14.53 20.96 -4.04
C LEU A 12 15.31 19.63 -4.10
N PRO A 13 15.47 18.86 -3.01
CA PRO A 13 16.08 17.53 -3.10
C PRO A 13 15.27 16.60 -4.01
N THR A 14 15.92 15.76 -4.83
CA THR A 14 15.21 14.81 -5.73
C THR A 14 14.26 13.90 -4.95
N ALA A 15 14.60 13.52 -3.71
CA ALA A 15 13.73 12.78 -2.82
C ALA A 15 12.42 13.51 -2.49
N VAL A 16 12.44 14.84 -2.37
CA VAL A 16 11.25 15.66 -2.08
C VAL A 16 10.33 15.75 -3.30
N VAL A 17 10.91 15.96 -4.49
CA VAL A 17 10.16 15.98 -5.76
C VAL A 17 9.58 14.61 -6.06
N TYR A 18 10.35 13.55 -5.79
CA TYR A 18 9.86 12.20 -5.91
C TYR A 18 8.71 11.95 -4.94
N GLY A 19 8.89 12.37 -3.68
CA GLY A 19 7.86 12.26 -2.67
C GLY A 19 6.57 13.01 -3.03
N SER A 20 6.65 14.17 -3.68
CA SER A 20 5.43 14.90 -4.06
C SER A 20 4.55 14.13 -5.05
N LEU A 21 5.11 13.26 -5.90
CA LEU A 21 4.31 12.35 -6.75
C LEU A 21 3.44 11.42 -5.91
N SER A 22 4.05 10.74 -4.95
CA SER A 22 3.35 9.82 -4.05
C SER A 22 2.32 10.55 -3.18
N LEU A 23 2.58 11.81 -2.81
CA LEU A 23 1.63 12.67 -2.10
C LEU A 23 0.35 12.87 -2.91
N PHE A 24 0.46 13.38 -4.15
CA PHE A 24 -0.71 13.69 -4.97
C PHE A 24 -1.54 12.45 -5.29
N VAL A 25 -0.88 11.32 -5.58
CA VAL A 25 -1.58 10.03 -5.77
C VAL A 25 -2.32 9.60 -4.50
N SER A 26 -1.66 9.68 -3.33
CA SER A 26 -2.24 9.23 -2.05
C SER A 26 -3.44 10.07 -1.63
N ILE A 27 -3.44 11.37 -1.93
CA ILE A 27 -4.56 12.27 -1.63
C ILE A 27 -5.85 11.79 -2.30
N LEU A 28 -5.76 11.46 -3.59
CA LEU A 28 -6.92 10.99 -4.35
C LEU A 28 -7.33 9.59 -3.93
N HIS A 29 -6.34 8.70 -3.74
CA HIS A 29 -6.58 7.31 -3.39
C HIS A 29 -7.24 7.12 -2.03
N ASN A 30 -6.80 7.85 -1.00
CA ASN A 30 -7.34 7.69 0.35
C ASN A 30 -8.80 8.15 0.46
N VAL A 31 -9.17 9.24 -0.23
CA VAL A 31 -10.57 9.70 -0.29
C VAL A 31 -11.45 8.66 -0.99
N PHE A 32 -10.98 8.10 -2.10
CA PHE A 32 -11.71 7.03 -2.79
C PHE A 32 -11.93 5.81 -1.89
N LEU A 33 -10.88 5.29 -1.25
CA LEU A 33 -10.99 4.12 -0.37
C LEU A 33 -11.99 4.34 0.76
N LEU A 34 -12.02 5.55 1.33
CA LEU A 34 -12.86 5.83 2.48
C LEU A 34 -14.36 5.92 2.14
N TYR A 35 -14.72 6.53 1.00
CA TYR A 35 -16.12 6.82 0.69
C TYR A 35 -16.73 5.94 -0.41
N HIS A 36 -15.96 5.17 -1.19
CA HIS A 36 -16.53 4.48 -2.35
C HIS A 36 -17.68 3.53 -1.98
N VAL A 37 -17.51 2.69 -0.96
CA VAL A 37 -18.55 1.74 -0.53
C VAL A 37 -19.80 2.50 -0.07
N ASP A 38 -19.66 3.46 0.86
CA ASP A 38 -20.81 4.21 1.39
C ASP A 38 -21.49 5.05 0.30
N THR A 39 -20.74 5.56 -0.68
CA THR A 39 -21.31 6.27 -1.84
C THR A 39 -22.18 5.33 -2.68
N PHE A 40 -21.66 4.17 -3.07
CA PHE A 40 -22.38 3.26 -3.96
C PHE A 40 -23.55 2.56 -3.27
N VAL A 41 -23.40 2.20 -1.99
CA VAL A 41 -24.42 1.50 -1.21
C VAL A 41 -25.45 2.46 -0.63
N SER A 42 -25.04 3.56 -0.01
CA SER A 42 -25.96 4.43 0.74
C SER A 42 -26.53 5.57 -0.11
N VAL A 43 -25.75 6.13 -1.03
CA VAL A 43 -26.17 7.28 -1.86
C VAL A 43 -26.81 6.80 -3.17
N TYR A 44 -26.09 6.00 -3.95
CA TYR A 44 -26.59 5.49 -5.24
C TYR A 44 -27.55 4.29 -5.10
N LYS A 45 -27.59 3.65 -3.92
CA LYS A 45 -28.47 2.51 -3.61
C LYS A 45 -28.40 1.40 -4.66
N ILE A 46 -27.18 1.09 -5.10
CA ILE A 46 -26.93 0.04 -6.07
C ILE A 46 -27.30 -1.31 -5.44
N ASP A 47 -27.94 -2.18 -6.22
CA ASP A 47 -28.31 -3.51 -5.76
C ASP A 47 -27.07 -4.38 -5.51
N LYS A 48 -27.23 -5.40 -4.67
CA LYS A 48 -26.13 -6.29 -4.27
C LYS A 48 -25.44 -6.94 -5.47
N LEU A 49 -26.18 -7.35 -6.50
CA LEU A 49 -25.58 -8.02 -7.66
C LEU A 49 -24.71 -7.06 -8.47
N ALA A 50 -25.20 -5.85 -8.75
CA ALA A 50 -24.44 -4.83 -9.45
C ALA A 50 -23.18 -4.38 -8.67
N PHE A 51 -23.25 -4.26 -7.34
CA PHE A 51 -22.08 -3.97 -6.50
C PHE A 51 -21.01 -5.08 -6.63
N TRP A 52 -21.41 -6.35 -6.53
CA TRP A 52 -20.48 -7.47 -6.65
C TRP A 52 -19.87 -7.61 -8.05
N VAL A 53 -20.65 -7.34 -9.11
CA VAL A 53 -20.13 -7.31 -10.47
C VAL A 53 -19.11 -6.18 -10.64
N GLY A 54 -19.42 -4.97 -10.14
CA GLY A 54 -18.50 -3.84 -10.17
C GLY A 54 -17.18 -4.11 -9.46
N GLU A 55 -17.23 -4.66 -8.26
CA GLU A 55 -16.04 -5.07 -7.49
C GLU A 55 -15.24 -6.17 -8.20
N THR A 56 -15.92 -7.11 -8.86
CA THR A 56 -15.25 -8.17 -9.64
C THR A 56 -14.51 -7.60 -10.85
N VAL A 57 -15.14 -6.68 -11.59
CA VAL A 57 -14.51 -6.00 -12.73
C VAL A 57 -13.34 -5.14 -12.25
N PHE A 58 -13.52 -4.40 -11.16
CA PHE A 58 -12.45 -3.61 -10.54
C PHE A 58 -11.28 -4.51 -10.10
N LEU A 59 -11.54 -5.64 -9.44
CA LEU A 59 -10.51 -6.61 -9.06
C LEU A 59 -9.72 -7.09 -10.27
N LEU A 60 -10.41 -7.53 -11.33
CA LEU A 60 -9.77 -8.05 -12.53
C LEU A 60 -8.90 -6.98 -13.20
N TRP A 61 -9.45 -5.79 -13.43
CA TRP A 61 -8.69 -4.70 -14.04
C TRP A 61 -7.52 -4.25 -13.16
N ASN A 62 -7.75 -4.02 -11.87
CA ASN A 62 -6.76 -3.53 -10.92
C ASN A 62 -5.63 -4.53 -10.70
N SER A 63 -5.85 -5.83 -10.88
CA SER A 63 -4.81 -6.86 -10.74
C SER A 63 -4.05 -7.11 -12.05
N LEU A 64 -4.72 -7.00 -13.20
CA LEU A 64 -4.12 -7.24 -14.52
C LEU A 64 -3.36 -6.03 -15.08
N ASN A 65 -3.74 -4.81 -14.67
CA ASN A 65 -3.12 -3.61 -15.21
C ASN A 65 -1.67 -3.40 -14.74
N ASP A 66 -1.30 -3.78 -13.50
CA ASP A 66 0.07 -3.59 -13.01
C ASP A 66 1.11 -4.45 -13.74
N PRO A 67 0.92 -5.75 -14.02
CA PRO A 67 1.91 -6.50 -14.79
C PRO A 67 1.99 -6.01 -16.24
N LEU A 68 0.87 -5.56 -16.82
CA LEU A 68 0.84 -4.98 -18.18
C LEU A 68 1.63 -3.67 -18.24
N PHE A 69 1.35 -2.74 -17.33
CA PHE A 69 2.07 -1.47 -17.24
C PHE A 69 3.51 -1.66 -16.75
N GLY A 70 3.78 -2.64 -15.91
CA GLY A 70 5.13 -3.03 -15.51
C GLY A 70 5.95 -3.55 -16.68
N TRP A 71 5.38 -4.40 -17.53
CA TRP A 71 6.01 -4.88 -18.76
C TRP A 71 6.26 -3.76 -19.78
N LEU A 72 5.32 -2.82 -19.92
CA LEU A 72 5.47 -1.63 -20.77
C LEU A 72 6.51 -0.65 -20.20
N SER A 73 6.55 -0.46 -18.89
CA SER A 73 7.45 0.47 -18.21
C SER A 73 8.87 -0.08 -18.08
N ASP A 74 9.08 -1.38 -17.90
CA ASP A 74 10.45 -1.92 -17.93
C ASP A 74 11.08 -1.81 -19.33
N ARG A 75 10.29 -1.51 -20.37
CA ARG A 75 10.77 -1.11 -21.70
C ARG A 75 11.11 0.39 -21.81
N VAL A 76 10.65 1.22 -20.87
CA VAL A 76 10.90 2.67 -20.78
C VAL A 76 11.05 3.07 -19.31
N PHE A 77 12.30 3.06 -18.83
CA PHE A 77 12.76 3.36 -17.47
C PHE A 77 11.90 4.35 -16.67
N LEU A 78 11.72 4.09 -15.35
CA LEU A 78 11.87 5.02 -14.21
C LEU A 78 11.58 4.30 -12.87
N SER A 79 12.15 4.77 -11.74
CA SER A 79 12.10 4.09 -10.42
C SER A 79 11.60 4.95 -9.24
N SER A 80 11.04 4.24 -8.24
CA SER A 80 10.13 4.58 -7.12
C SER A 80 10.61 4.99 -5.70
N THR A 81 10.16 6.08 -5.03
CA THR A 81 10.11 6.22 -3.54
C THR A 81 8.77 6.81 -3.00
N PRO A 82 8.23 6.39 -1.83
CA PRO A 82 6.92 6.89 -1.35
C PRO A 82 7.00 8.13 -0.43
N SER A 83 5.90 8.88 -0.32
CA SER A 83 5.71 10.07 0.53
C SER A 83 4.45 10.00 1.39
N ALA A 84 4.54 10.61 2.56
CA ALA A 84 3.60 10.48 3.67
C ALA A 84 2.55 11.61 3.78
N ALA A 85 2.60 12.65 2.95
CA ALA A 85 1.76 13.83 3.17
C ALA A 85 0.29 13.71 2.69
N GLY A 86 -0.10 12.59 2.07
CA GLY A 86 -1.40 12.49 1.39
C GLY A 86 -2.62 12.30 2.30
N SER A 87 -2.39 11.96 3.55
CA SER A 87 -3.45 11.65 4.53
C SER A 87 -4.23 12.89 5.01
N LEU A 88 -3.73 14.12 4.75
CA LEU A 88 -4.39 15.37 5.18
C LEU A 88 -5.70 15.65 4.42
N SER A 89 -5.78 15.20 3.17
CA SER A 89 -6.98 15.32 2.32
C SER A 89 -8.20 14.57 2.86
N VAL A 90 -7.95 13.46 3.59
CA VAL A 90 -8.98 12.66 4.23
C VAL A 90 -9.67 13.48 5.33
N PHE A 91 -8.92 14.26 6.11
CA PHE A 91 -9.50 15.13 7.13
C PHE A 91 -10.37 16.23 6.53
N ALA A 92 -9.90 16.85 5.45
CA ALA A 92 -10.66 17.88 4.75
C ALA A 92 -11.95 17.31 4.11
N SER A 93 -11.93 16.04 3.67
CA SER A 93 -13.11 15.40 3.10
C SER A 93 -14.24 15.20 4.12
N TYR A 94 -13.92 14.99 5.41
CA TYR A 94 -14.92 14.77 6.46
C TYR A 94 -15.77 16.01 6.73
N THR A 95 -15.23 17.22 6.54
CA THR A 95 -15.97 18.46 6.80
C THR A 95 -16.93 18.83 5.67
N VAL A 96 -16.75 18.24 4.48
CA VAL A 96 -17.55 18.50 3.27
C VAL A 96 -18.43 17.31 2.86
N TRP A 97 -18.28 16.16 3.52
CA TRP A 97 -19.11 14.98 3.28
C TRP A 97 -20.49 15.15 3.92
N ASN A 98 -21.51 15.28 3.07
CA ASN A 98 -22.91 15.31 3.48
C ASN A 98 -23.73 14.37 2.59
N LYS A 99 -24.44 13.41 3.21
CA LYS A 99 -25.28 12.42 2.52
C LYS A 99 -26.54 13.03 1.89
N GLU A 100 -27.02 14.15 2.44
CA GLU A 100 -28.25 14.82 1.99
C GLU A 100 -27.97 15.85 0.88
N ASP A 101 -26.85 16.57 0.96
CA ASP A 101 -26.39 17.49 -0.07
C ASP A 101 -24.99 17.10 -0.59
N PHE A 102 -25.00 16.28 -1.63
CA PHE A 102 -23.80 15.72 -2.24
C PHE A 102 -23.02 16.73 -3.11
N SER A 103 -23.55 17.95 -3.32
CA SER A 103 -22.95 18.97 -4.20
C SER A 103 -21.59 19.48 -3.69
N SER A 104 -21.50 19.75 -2.38
CA SER A 104 -20.26 20.23 -1.73
C SER A 104 -19.14 19.19 -1.81
N PHE A 105 -19.48 17.90 -1.64
CA PHE A 105 -18.52 16.81 -1.79
C PHE A 105 -18.06 16.63 -3.25
N ARG A 106 -18.97 16.76 -4.23
CA ARG A 106 -18.60 16.72 -5.66
C ARG A 106 -17.61 17.82 -6.03
N VAL A 107 -17.86 19.05 -5.58
CA VAL A 107 -16.96 20.20 -5.82
C VAL A 107 -15.59 19.94 -5.17
N PHE A 108 -15.58 19.45 -3.92
CA PHE A 108 -14.35 19.05 -3.25
C PHE A 108 -13.57 17.99 -4.05
N CYS A 109 -14.22 16.93 -4.54
CA CYS A 109 -13.58 15.89 -5.34
C CYS A 109 -12.99 16.44 -6.65
N VAL A 110 -13.70 17.34 -7.34
CA VAL A 110 -13.20 17.97 -8.58
C VAL A 110 -11.97 18.83 -8.29
N VAL A 111 -12.02 19.68 -7.26
CA VAL A 111 -10.87 20.50 -6.85
C VAL A 111 -9.70 19.62 -6.47
N LEU A 112 -9.94 18.56 -5.68
CA LEU A 112 -8.91 17.61 -5.26
C LEU A 112 -8.25 16.91 -6.45
N ALA A 113 -9.05 16.49 -7.45
CA ALA A 113 -8.57 15.85 -8.66
C ALA A 113 -7.73 16.80 -9.52
N VAL A 114 -8.16 18.05 -9.69
CA VAL A 114 -7.40 19.08 -10.42
C VAL A 114 -6.07 19.38 -9.70
N CYS A 115 -6.10 19.60 -8.38
CA CYS A 115 -4.90 19.83 -7.59
C CYS A 115 -3.92 18.65 -7.67
N SER A 116 -4.42 17.42 -7.55
CA SER A 116 -3.62 16.20 -7.69
C SER A 116 -3.02 16.07 -9.09
N GLY A 117 -3.80 16.34 -10.14
CA GLY A 117 -3.35 16.26 -11.53
C GLY A 117 -2.27 17.29 -11.87
N LEU A 118 -2.46 18.55 -11.47
CA LEU A 118 -1.46 19.61 -11.66
C LEU A 118 -0.19 19.33 -10.84
N GLY A 119 -0.34 18.87 -9.60
CA GLY A 119 0.79 18.51 -8.74
C GLY A 119 1.62 17.37 -9.30
N PHE A 120 0.96 16.30 -9.77
CA PHE A 120 1.63 15.15 -10.36
C PHE A 120 2.35 15.48 -11.67
N THR A 121 1.69 16.24 -12.56
CA THR A 121 2.31 16.67 -13.84
C THR A 121 3.49 17.60 -13.60
N GLY A 122 3.37 18.56 -12.68
CA GLY A 122 4.46 19.46 -12.29
C GLY A 122 5.67 18.72 -11.72
N ALA A 123 5.44 17.77 -10.80
CA ALA A 123 6.51 16.97 -10.21
C ALA A 123 7.19 16.05 -11.25
N THR A 124 6.41 15.43 -12.14
CA THR A 124 6.92 14.58 -13.23
C THR A 124 7.77 15.39 -14.21
N TRP A 125 7.29 16.57 -14.58
CA TRP A 125 8.01 17.49 -15.46
C TRP A 125 9.36 17.90 -14.86
N LEU A 126 9.39 18.26 -13.57
CA LEU A 126 10.60 18.63 -12.86
C LEU A 126 11.61 17.47 -12.78
N LEU A 127 11.13 16.25 -12.49
CA LEU A 127 11.96 15.04 -12.49
C LEU A 127 12.55 14.76 -13.87
N ARG A 128 11.73 14.85 -14.92
CA ARG A 128 12.18 14.63 -16.29
C ARG A 128 13.29 15.61 -16.69
N GLN A 129 13.13 16.89 -16.38
CA GLN A 129 14.16 17.88 -16.66
C GLN A 129 15.48 17.57 -15.95
N ARG A 130 15.43 17.09 -14.69
CA ARG A 130 16.64 16.70 -13.94
C ARG A 130 17.32 15.49 -14.55
N PHE A 131 16.56 14.42 -14.83
CA PHE A 131 17.12 13.22 -15.46
C PHE A 131 17.74 13.52 -16.83
N GLU A 132 17.10 14.37 -17.63
CA GLU A 132 17.66 14.79 -18.91
C GLU A 132 18.95 15.62 -18.73
N THR A 133 19.03 16.46 -17.69
CA THR A 133 20.22 17.28 -17.39
C THR A 133 21.38 16.41 -16.88
N ASP A 134 21.12 15.53 -15.92
CA ASP A 134 22.11 14.59 -15.37
C ASP A 134 22.64 13.66 -16.46
N ARG A 135 21.77 13.15 -17.35
CA ARG A 135 22.17 12.32 -18.49
C ARG A 135 23.08 13.07 -19.47
N ARG A 136 22.79 14.34 -19.74
CA ARG A 136 23.64 15.18 -20.61
C ARG A 136 25.00 15.47 -19.95
N MET A 137 25.03 15.75 -18.66
CA MET A 137 26.27 15.97 -17.92
C MET A 137 27.15 14.71 -17.88
N LEU A 138 26.55 13.56 -17.61
CA LEU A 138 27.25 12.26 -17.61
C LEU A 138 27.77 11.91 -19.01
N GLY A 139 26.98 12.16 -20.06
CA GLY A 139 27.39 11.98 -21.45
C GLY A 139 28.55 12.90 -21.84
N ALA A 140 28.53 14.16 -21.43
CA ALA A 140 29.62 15.10 -21.67
C ALA A 140 30.92 14.73 -20.95
N LEU A 141 30.83 14.20 -19.72
CA LEU A 141 31.98 13.64 -18.99
C LEU A 141 32.57 12.41 -19.70
N HIS A 142 31.72 11.54 -20.25
CA HIS A 142 32.15 10.36 -21.00
C HIS A 142 32.85 10.75 -22.30
N SER A 143 32.28 11.67 -23.08
CA SER A 143 32.87 12.18 -24.32
C SER A 143 34.14 13.01 -24.09
N ALA A 144 34.36 13.53 -22.88
CA ALA A 144 35.60 14.19 -22.50
C ALA A 144 36.69 13.20 -22.05
N SER A 145 36.30 11.96 -21.70
CA SER A 145 37.21 10.92 -21.22
C SER A 145 37.62 9.92 -22.30
N GLU A 146 36.82 9.73 -23.35
CA GLU A 146 37.17 8.87 -24.49
C GLU A 146 37.87 9.71 -25.58
N GLY A 147 39.14 9.41 -25.83
CA GLY A 147 39.87 9.87 -27.02
C GLY A 147 39.34 9.23 -28.32
N PRO A 148 39.84 9.62 -29.51
CA PRO A 148 39.15 9.38 -30.78
C PRO A 148 39.01 7.93 -31.27
N ASP A 149 39.62 6.94 -30.63
CA ASP A 149 39.68 5.57 -31.15
C ASP A 149 39.31 4.53 -30.09
N VAL A 150 38.02 4.25 -29.93
CA VAL A 150 37.53 2.98 -29.38
C VAL A 150 36.45 2.46 -30.32
N GLU A 151 36.76 1.37 -31.01
CA GLU A 151 35.81 0.60 -31.80
C GLU A 151 34.58 0.25 -30.95
N LYS A 152 33.41 0.73 -31.38
CA LYS A 152 32.13 0.32 -30.81
C LYS A 152 32.02 -1.20 -30.89
N PRO A 153 31.79 -1.92 -29.78
CA PRO A 153 31.46 -3.33 -29.85
C PRO A 153 30.22 -3.50 -30.73
N SER A 154 30.36 -4.36 -31.73
CA SER A 154 29.31 -4.74 -32.67
C SER A 154 28.00 -5.04 -31.93
N ALA A 155 27.00 -4.21 -32.17
CA ALA A 155 25.63 -4.41 -31.72
C ALA A 155 24.96 -5.48 -32.58
N ASP A 156 25.40 -6.74 -32.45
CA ASP A 156 24.70 -7.87 -33.04
C ASP A 156 25.00 -9.18 -32.28
N GLU A 157 24.35 -9.36 -31.13
CA GLU A 157 23.95 -10.69 -30.67
C GLU A 157 22.47 -10.66 -30.33
N GLY A 158 21.69 -11.40 -31.12
CA GLY A 158 20.24 -11.52 -31.06
C GLY A 158 19.70 -11.56 -29.64
N GLU A 159 19.05 -10.47 -29.26
CA GLU A 159 18.44 -10.24 -27.97
C GLU A 159 17.34 -11.29 -27.74
N LYS A 160 17.62 -12.34 -26.97
CA LYS A 160 16.57 -13.24 -26.44
C LYS A 160 15.76 -12.49 -25.40
N ARG A 161 14.88 -11.59 -25.88
CA ARG A 161 13.89 -10.89 -25.06
C ARG A 161 12.87 -11.93 -24.58
N VAL A 162 12.92 -12.24 -23.29
CA VAL A 162 11.98 -13.17 -22.63
C VAL A 162 10.56 -12.63 -22.81
N THR A 163 9.65 -13.48 -23.32
CA THR A 163 8.23 -13.14 -23.46
C THR A 163 7.56 -13.06 -22.08
N LEU A 164 6.42 -12.36 -21.97
CA LEU A 164 5.68 -12.27 -20.71
C LEU A 164 5.27 -13.66 -20.18
N GLY A 165 4.91 -14.58 -21.07
CA GLY A 165 4.56 -15.97 -20.73
C GLY A 165 5.74 -16.77 -20.16
N GLU A 166 6.93 -16.66 -20.76
CA GLU A 166 8.14 -17.29 -20.23
C GLU A 166 8.55 -16.68 -18.88
N TYR A 167 8.39 -15.36 -18.72
CA TYR A 167 8.64 -14.68 -17.44
C TYR A 167 7.70 -15.20 -16.34
N LEU A 168 6.40 -15.34 -16.63
CA LEU A 168 5.42 -15.95 -15.74
C LEU A 168 5.82 -17.36 -15.32
N GLN A 169 6.26 -18.18 -16.28
CA GLN A 169 6.67 -19.55 -16.02
C GLN A 169 7.94 -19.62 -15.16
N GLN A 170 8.92 -18.76 -15.41
CA GLN A 170 10.13 -18.65 -14.60
C GLN A 170 9.78 -18.24 -13.16
N LEU A 171 8.91 -17.24 -13.01
CA LEU A 171 8.51 -16.70 -11.72
C LEU A 171 7.66 -17.69 -10.91
N ALA A 172 6.79 -18.46 -11.57
CA ALA A 172 6.01 -19.52 -10.94
C ALA A 172 6.87 -20.67 -10.40
N ARG A 173 8.11 -20.84 -10.88
CA ARG A 173 9.07 -21.81 -10.32
C ARG A 173 9.90 -21.22 -9.17
N HIS A 174 9.82 -19.91 -8.96
CA HIS A 174 10.64 -19.21 -7.98
C HIS A 174 10.05 -19.33 -6.57
N ARG A 175 10.62 -20.24 -5.76
CA ARG A 175 10.11 -20.57 -4.41
C ARG A 175 9.99 -19.37 -3.48
N ASN A 176 11.00 -18.50 -3.41
CA ASN A 176 10.96 -17.33 -2.54
C ASN A 176 9.87 -16.34 -2.97
N PHE A 177 9.66 -16.18 -4.29
CA PHE A 177 8.55 -15.39 -4.80
C PHE A 177 7.20 -15.99 -4.38
N LEU A 178 6.98 -17.29 -4.58
CA LEU A 178 5.71 -17.94 -4.22
C LEU A 178 5.36 -17.80 -2.73
N TRP A 179 6.33 -18.07 -1.83
CA TRP A 179 6.12 -17.91 -0.39
C TRP A 179 5.87 -16.46 0.01
N PHE A 180 6.59 -15.52 -0.61
CA PHE A 180 6.39 -14.11 -0.40
C PHE A 180 5.00 -13.64 -0.87
N VAL A 181 4.56 -13.98 -2.08
CA VAL A 181 3.26 -13.52 -2.59
C VAL A 181 2.10 -14.15 -1.83
N GLY A 182 2.23 -15.41 -1.38
CA GLY A 182 1.24 -16.04 -0.50
C GLY A 182 1.11 -15.31 0.84
N MET A 183 2.24 -15.01 1.49
CA MET A 183 2.25 -14.21 2.72
C MET A 183 1.71 -12.79 2.49
N ASN A 184 2.15 -12.13 1.41
CA ASN A 184 1.79 -10.76 1.10
C ASN A 184 0.32 -10.62 0.71
N LEU A 185 -0.30 -11.63 0.10
CA LEU A 185 -1.75 -11.68 -0.15
C LEU A 185 -2.52 -11.59 1.18
N VAL A 186 -2.12 -12.38 2.18
CA VAL A 186 -2.73 -12.34 3.52
C VAL A 186 -2.51 -10.98 4.19
N GLN A 187 -1.32 -10.38 3.99
CA GLN A 187 -0.99 -9.07 4.52
C GLN A 187 -1.83 -7.95 3.87
N VAL A 188 -1.99 -7.96 2.55
CA VAL A 188 -2.83 -7.01 1.82
C VAL A 188 -4.29 -7.17 2.25
N PHE A 189 -4.80 -8.40 2.34
CA PHE A 189 -6.12 -8.66 2.90
C PHE A 189 -6.28 -8.06 4.30
N HIS A 190 -5.34 -8.32 5.22
CA HIS A 190 -5.43 -7.82 6.59
C HIS A 190 -5.36 -6.28 6.67
N CYS A 191 -4.51 -5.64 5.88
CA CYS A 191 -4.44 -4.18 5.78
C CYS A 191 -5.75 -3.57 5.31
N HIS A 192 -6.34 -4.10 4.23
CA HIS A 192 -7.60 -3.59 3.71
C HIS A 192 -8.77 -3.92 4.63
N PHE A 193 -8.80 -5.09 5.25
CA PHE A 193 -9.82 -5.44 6.23
C PHE A 193 -9.78 -4.46 7.41
N ASN A 194 -8.59 -4.21 7.97
CA ASN A 194 -8.45 -3.25 9.05
C ASN A 194 -8.94 -1.87 8.64
N SER A 195 -8.50 -1.32 7.50
CA SER A 195 -8.91 0.01 7.06
C SER A 195 -10.41 0.15 6.78
N ASN A 196 -11.05 -0.87 6.20
CA ASN A 196 -12.50 -0.82 5.88
C ASN A 196 -13.38 -0.93 7.12
N PHE A 197 -13.04 -1.82 8.07
CA PHE A 197 -13.85 -2.07 9.27
C PHE A 197 -13.44 -1.23 10.49
N PHE A 198 -12.33 -0.48 10.40
CA PHE A 198 -11.84 0.36 11.50
C PHE A 198 -12.89 1.36 12.02
N PRO A 199 -13.60 2.13 11.17
CA PRO A 199 -14.64 3.05 11.66
C PRO A 199 -15.75 2.32 12.42
N LEU A 200 -16.16 1.14 11.92
CA LEU A 200 -17.19 0.31 12.54
C LEU A 200 -16.75 -0.21 13.91
N PHE A 201 -15.49 -0.64 14.06
CA PHE A 201 -14.92 -1.02 15.35
C PHE A 201 -14.88 0.16 16.32
N LEU A 202 -14.51 1.36 15.86
CA LEU A 202 -14.45 2.55 16.69
C LEU A 202 -15.84 2.93 17.23
N GLU A 203 -16.87 2.88 16.37
CA GLU A 203 -18.24 3.20 16.77
C GLU A 203 -18.80 2.14 17.73
N HIS A 204 -18.84 0.87 17.34
CA HIS A 204 -19.58 -0.14 18.09
C HIS A 204 -18.85 -0.65 19.34
N LEU A 205 -17.53 -0.47 19.42
CA LEU A 205 -16.74 -0.90 20.58
C LEU A 205 -16.41 0.26 21.53
N LEU A 206 -16.45 1.52 21.07
CA LEU A 206 -16.02 2.68 21.87
C LEU A 206 -17.05 3.82 22.00
N SER A 207 -18.17 3.84 21.26
CA SER A 207 -19.08 5.01 21.22
C SER A 207 -19.70 5.38 22.56
N ASP A 208 -19.98 4.40 23.43
CA ASP A 208 -20.68 4.66 24.69
C ASP A 208 -19.80 5.36 25.74
N GLN A 209 -18.48 5.47 25.50
CA GLN A 209 -17.50 5.93 26.50
C GLN A 209 -16.50 6.97 25.97
N ILE A 210 -16.52 7.31 24.68
CA ILE A 210 -15.58 8.25 24.06
C ILE A 210 -16.36 9.43 23.44
N SER A 211 -15.89 10.67 23.66
CA SER A 211 -16.50 11.85 23.03
C SER A 211 -16.37 11.80 21.50
N LEU A 212 -17.39 12.30 20.77
CA LEU A 212 -17.38 12.39 19.30
C LEU A 212 -16.08 13.00 18.75
N SER A 213 -15.52 14.00 19.43
CA SER A 213 -14.27 14.66 19.07
C SER A 213 -13.04 13.76 19.16
N MET A 214 -12.99 12.87 20.15
CA MET A 214 -11.88 11.94 20.37
C MET A 214 -11.94 10.77 19.38
N GLY A 215 -13.13 10.35 18.96
CA GLY A 215 -13.31 9.37 17.90
C GLY A 215 -12.75 9.85 16.55
N SER A 216 -13.12 11.06 16.12
CA SER A 216 -12.59 11.67 14.89
C SER A 216 -11.07 11.90 14.96
N PHE A 217 -10.55 12.26 16.13
CA PHE A 217 -9.11 12.40 16.36
C PHE A 217 -8.37 11.06 16.24
N LEU A 218 -8.85 10.00 16.92
CA LEU A 218 -8.27 8.66 16.85
C LEU A 218 -8.30 8.10 15.43
N LEU A 219 -9.41 8.29 14.72
CA LEU A 219 -9.54 7.93 13.32
C LEU A 219 -8.48 8.63 12.49
N GLY A 220 -8.36 9.95 12.62
CA GLY A 220 -7.37 10.74 11.93
C GLY A 220 -5.93 10.33 12.21
N VAL A 221 -5.53 10.25 13.48
CA VAL A 221 -4.19 9.85 13.91
C VAL A 221 -3.85 8.46 13.38
N SER A 222 -4.81 7.54 13.36
CA SER A 222 -4.59 6.19 12.86
C SER A 222 -4.29 6.10 11.34
N TYR A 223 -4.61 7.13 10.55
CA TYR A 223 -4.18 7.24 9.15
C TYR A 223 -2.77 7.84 8.99
N ILE A 224 -2.30 8.63 9.96
CA ILE A 224 -0.97 9.28 9.90
C ILE A 224 0.10 8.43 10.58
N ALA A 225 -0.22 7.87 11.75
CA ALA A 225 0.69 7.11 12.60
C ALA A 225 1.42 5.96 11.87
N PRO A 226 0.78 5.19 10.96
CA PRO A 226 1.49 4.15 10.21
C PRO A 226 2.65 4.70 9.36
N HIS A 227 2.52 5.90 8.79
CA HIS A 227 3.57 6.50 7.99
C HIS A 227 4.76 6.96 8.83
N LEU A 228 4.50 7.58 9.99
CA LEU A 228 5.55 7.97 10.95
C LEU A 228 6.27 6.74 11.50
N ASN A 229 5.49 5.72 11.86
CA ASN A 229 6.01 4.45 12.38
C ASN A 229 6.87 3.70 11.34
N ASN A 230 6.62 3.90 10.04
CA ASN A 230 7.44 3.31 9.00
C ASN A 230 8.89 3.85 8.98
N LEU A 231 9.12 5.09 9.43
CA LEU A 231 10.49 5.63 9.59
C LEU A 231 11.26 4.86 10.67
N TYR A 232 10.59 4.58 11.79
CA TYR A 232 11.14 3.76 12.86
C TYR A 232 11.40 2.32 12.40
N PHE A 233 10.43 1.71 11.70
CA PHE A 233 10.60 0.37 11.14
C PHE A 233 11.73 0.27 10.13
N LEU A 234 11.94 1.30 9.30
CA LEU A 234 13.05 1.33 8.37
C LEU A 234 14.41 1.33 9.11
N ALA A 235 14.54 2.13 10.16
CA ALA A 235 15.72 2.12 11.03
C ALA A 235 15.94 0.75 11.69
N LEU A 236 14.86 0.10 12.13
CA LEU A 236 14.92 -1.25 12.71
C LEU A 236 15.35 -2.28 11.66
N CYS A 237 14.84 -2.19 10.43
CA CYS A 237 15.22 -3.04 9.30
C CYS A 237 16.69 -2.88 8.93
N GLN A 238 17.25 -1.67 9.01
CA GLN A 238 18.68 -1.45 8.78
C GLN A 238 19.55 -2.15 9.84
N ARG A 239 19.08 -2.21 11.10
CA ARG A 239 19.84 -2.79 12.21
C ARG A 239 19.69 -4.31 12.34
N TRP A 240 18.48 -4.84 12.13
CA TRP A 240 18.15 -6.25 12.39
C TRP A 240 17.82 -7.05 11.12
N GLY A 241 17.74 -6.39 9.97
CA GLY A 241 17.31 -6.98 8.70
C GLY A 241 15.78 -7.07 8.60
N VAL A 242 15.28 -6.97 7.37
CA VAL A 242 13.84 -6.94 7.08
C VAL A 242 13.13 -8.21 7.56
N TYR A 243 13.77 -9.37 7.39
CA TYR A 243 13.19 -10.66 7.78
C TYR A 243 12.86 -10.76 9.27
N ALA A 244 13.83 -10.41 10.13
CA ALA A 244 13.68 -10.49 11.57
C ALA A 244 12.62 -9.49 12.06
N VAL A 245 12.61 -8.28 11.50
CA VAL A 245 11.62 -7.24 11.84
C VAL A 245 10.21 -7.68 11.47
N VAL A 246 9.98 -8.12 10.22
CA VAL A 246 8.65 -8.56 9.77
C VAL A 246 8.17 -9.75 10.61
N ARG A 247 9.03 -10.72 10.90
CA ARG A 247 8.70 -11.85 11.78
C ARG A 247 8.33 -11.38 13.19
N GLY A 248 9.09 -10.44 13.75
CA GLY A 248 8.81 -9.82 15.04
C GLY A 248 7.46 -9.10 15.07
N LEU A 249 7.11 -8.39 14.00
CA LEU A 249 5.81 -7.72 13.87
C LEU A 249 4.65 -8.71 13.80
N PHE A 250 4.80 -9.84 13.10
CA PHE A 250 3.78 -10.88 13.08
C PHE A 250 3.60 -11.55 14.46
N LEU A 251 4.70 -11.81 15.18
CA LEU A 251 4.65 -12.33 16.55
C LEU A 251 4.01 -11.32 17.52
N LEU A 252 4.39 -10.05 17.42
CA LEU A 252 3.81 -8.98 18.23
C LEU A 252 2.30 -8.85 17.97
N LYS A 253 1.90 -8.88 16.69
CA LYS A 253 0.48 -8.85 16.29
C LYS A 253 -0.29 -10.02 16.88
N LEU A 254 0.26 -11.23 16.79
CA LEU A 254 -0.34 -12.43 17.36
C LEU A 254 -0.46 -12.31 18.89
N GLY A 255 0.61 -11.88 19.57
CA GLY A 255 0.63 -11.70 21.02
C GLY A 255 -0.39 -10.67 21.50
N LEU A 256 -0.46 -9.50 20.85
CA LEU A 256 -1.44 -8.46 21.16
C LEU A 256 -2.87 -8.93 20.94
N SER A 257 -3.12 -9.71 19.89
CA SER A 257 -4.45 -10.23 19.58
C SER A 257 -4.89 -11.31 20.58
N LEU A 258 -3.98 -12.22 20.96
CA LEU A 258 -4.24 -13.22 21.99
C LEU A 258 -4.46 -12.56 23.36
N LEU A 259 -3.68 -11.54 23.71
CA LEU A 259 -3.87 -10.78 24.94
C LEU A 259 -5.26 -10.11 24.96
N MET A 260 -5.66 -9.49 23.85
CA MET A 260 -6.99 -8.88 23.73
C MET A 260 -8.10 -9.93 23.83
N LEU A 261 -7.92 -11.12 23.23
CA LEU A 261 -8.86 -12.23 23.33
C LEU A 261 -9.08 -12.69 24.78
N LEU A 262 -8.00 -12.78 25.55
CA LEU A 262 -8.03 -13.20 26.96
C LEU A 262 -8.59 -12.11 27.88
N ALA A 263 -8.32 -10.84 27.58
CA ALA A 263 -8.79 -9.71 28.37
C ALA A 263 -10.29 -9.40 28.15
N GLY A 264 -10.83 -9.72 26.97
CA GLY A 264 -12.22 -9.44 26.62
C GLY A 264 -12.50 -7.95 26.31
N PRO A 265 -13.73 -7.62 25.87
CA PRO A 265 -14.09 -6.30 25.36
C PRO A 265 -14.31 -5.22 26.43
N ASP A 266 -14.23 -5.55 27.71
CA ASP A 266 -14.62 -4.66 28.81
C ASP A 266 -13.52 -3.67 29.22
N HIS A 267 -12.26 -3.97 28.90
CA HIS A 267 -11.12 -3.10 29.21
C HIS A 267 -10.91 -2.03 28.13
N LEU A 268 -11.59 -0.89 28.27
CA LEU A 268 -11.59 0.21 27.30
C LEU A 268 -10.18 0.70 26.90
N HIS A 269 -9.29 0.93 27.87
CA HIS A 269 -7.93 1.40 27.57
C HIS A 269 -7.12 0.39 26.75
N LEU A 270 -7.23 -0.89 27.10
CA LEU A 270 -6.55 -1.97 26.39
C LEU A 270 -7.11 -2.11 24.96
N LEU A 271 -8.44 -1.99 24.82
CA LEU A 271 -9.13 -2.04 23.54
C LEU A 271 -8.72 -0.88 22.61
N CYS A 272 -8.65 0.35 23.13
CA CYS A 272 -8.17 1.52 22.39
C CYS A 272 -6.73 1.33 21.91
N ILE A 273 -5.83 0.90 22.81
CA ILE A 273 -4.43 0.64 22.46
C ILE A 273 -4.36 -0.47 21.40
N PHE A 274 -5.12 -1.55 21.57
CA PHE A 274 -5.14 -2.67 20.63
C PHE A 274 -5.61 -2.24 19.23
N ILE A 275 -6.73 -1.53 19.13
CA ILE A 275 -7.27 -1.04 17.86
C ILE A 275 -6.25 -0.15 17.14
N ALA A 276 -5.65 0.80 17.86
CA ALA A 276 -4.66 1.71 17.30
C ALA A 276 -3.37 0.97 16.88
N SER A 277 -2.81 0.13 17.75
CA SER A 277 -1.60 -0.64 17.47
C SER A 277 -1.79 -1.64 16.35
N ASN A 278 -2.92 -2.37 16.31
CA ASN A 278 -3.22 -3.34 15.25
C ASN A 278 -3.21 -2.67 13.88
N ARG A 279 -3.82 -1.49 13.77
CA ARG A 279 -3.83 -0.70 12.53
C ARG A 279 -2.42 -0.22 12.15
N VAL A 280 -1.71 0.42 13.08
CA VAL A 280 -0.37 0.99 12.84
C VAL A 280 0.63 -0.08 12.42
N PHE A 281 0.65 -1.23 13.09
CA PHE A 281 1.58 -2.31 12.78
C PHE A 281 1.20 -3.02 11.49
N THR A 282 -0.09 -3.25 11.24
CA THR A 282 -0.55 -3.90 10.02
C THR A 282 -0.23 -3.06 8.79
N GLU A 283 -0.63 -1.78 8.78
CA GLU A 283 -0.35 -0.91 7.63
C GLU A 283 1.15 -0.62 7.48
N GLY A 284 1.89 -0.45 8.58
CA GLY A 284 3.34 -0.33 8.56
C GLY A 284 4.01 -1.56 7.94
N THR A 285 3.56 -2.76 8.27
CA THR A 285 4.09 -4.00 7.70
C THR A 285 3.83 -4.08 6.19
N CYS A 286 2.63 -3.71 5.72
CA CYS A 286 2.33 -3.63 4.28
C CYS A 286 3.35 -2.77 3.52
N LYS A 287 3.73 -1.61 4.09
CA LYS A 287 4.72 -0.72 3.49
C LYS A 287 6.13 -1.32 3.51
N LEU A 288 6.53 -1.97 4.60
CA LEU A 288 7.84 -2.64 4.69
C LEU A 288 8.03 -3.76 3.68
N LEU A 289 6.97 -4.52 3.36
CA LEU A 289 7.07 -5.63 2.41
C LEU A 289 7.47 -5.19 1.00
N THR A 290 7.30 -3.91 0.65
CA THR A 290 7.83 -3.36 -0.61
C THR A 290 9.36 -3.48 -0.70
N LEU A 291 10.09 -3.42 0.43
CA LEU A 291 11.53 -3.67 0.48
C LEU A 291 11.87 -5.11 0.10
N VAL A 292 11.05 -6.06 0.54
CA VAL A 292 11.23 -7.48 0.20
C VAL A 292 11.00 -7.71 -1.30
N VAL A 293 10.05 -6.98 -1.92
CA VAL A 293 9.90 -7.00 -3.38
C VAL A 293 11.18 -6.55 -4.06
N THR A 294 11.83 -5.48 -3.58
CA THR A 294 13.12 -5.04 -4.15
C THR A 294 14.23 -6.09 -3.99
N ASP A 295 14.28 -6.80 -2.86
CA ASP A 295 15.23 -7.90 -2.68
C ASP A 295 14.92 -9.08 -3.62
N LEU A 296 13.65 -9.34 -3.93
CA LEU A 296 13.25 -10.35 -4.91
C LEU A 296 13.58 -9.95 -6.36
N VAL A 297 13.54 -8.65 -6.69
CA VAL A 297 14.04 -8.13 -7.98
C VAL A 297 15.53 -8.48 -8.13
N ASP A 298 16.30 -8.31 -7.06
CA ASP A 298 17.72 -8.63 -7.06
C ASP A 298 17.99 -10.13 -7.19
N GLU A 299 17.18 -10.95 -6.53
CA GLU A 299 17.27 -12.41 -6.67
C GLU A 299 16.90 -12.88 -8.09
N ASP A 300 15.82 -12.35 -8.70
CA ASP A 300 15.44 -12.67 -10.08
C ASP A 300 16.51 -12.26 -11.09
N LEU A 301 17.11 -11.07 -10.91
CA LEU A 301 18.22 -10.59 -11.74
C LEU A 301 19.40 -11.56 -11.75
N VAL A 302 19.81 -12.00 -10.55
CA VAL A 302 20.98 -12.87 -10.37
C VAL A 302 20.70 -14.30 -10.82
N LEU A 303 19.55 -14.88 -10.45
CA LEU A 303 19.21 -16.26 -10.78
C LEU A 303 18.97 -16.47 -12.28
N ASN A 304 18.35 -15.50 -12.95
CA ASN A 304 18.01 -15.60 -14.37
C ASN A 304 19.02 -14.87 -15.28
N HIS A 305 20.16 -14.42 -14.74
CA HIS A 305 21.23 -13.72 -15.46
C HIS A 305 20.71 -12.62 -16.39
N ARG A 306 19.74 -11.83 -15.92
CA ARG A 306 19.12 -10.80 -16.76
C ARG A 306 20.10 -9.64 -16.98
N LYS A 307 20.09 -9.04 -18.17
CA LYS A 307 20.89 -7.82 -18.46
C LYS A 307 20.42 -6.62 -17.63
N GLN A 308 19.13 -6.58 -17.26
CA GLN A 308 18.53 -5.49 -16.48
C GLN A 308 17.48 -6.02 -15.49
N ALA A 309 17.36 -5.34 -14.35
CA ALA A 309 16.34 -5.63 -13.34
C ALA A 309 14.94 -5.31 -13.86
N ALA A 310 14.07 -6.32 -13.99
CA ALA A 310 12.67 -6.18 -14.37
C ALA A 310 11.82 -5.76 -13.15
N SER A 311 12.13 -4.57 -12.61
CA SER A 311 11.55 -4.11 -11.35
C SER A 311 10.05 -3.84 -11.46
N ALA A 312 9.60 -3.09 -12.46
CA ALA A 312 8.19 -2.72 -12.58
C ALA A 312 7.34 -3.95 -12.89
N LEU A 313 7.84 -4.87 -13.72
CA LEU A 313 7.18 -6.13 -14.02
C LEU A 313 7.08 -7.02 -12.77
N LEU A 314 8.14 -7.16 -11.97
CA LEU A 314 8.06 -7.96 -10.74
C LEU A 314 7.07 -7.35 -9.73
N PHE A 315 7.08 -6.03 -9.56
CA PHE A 315 6.09 -5.33 -8.73
C PHE A 315 4.66 -5.58 -9.24
N GLY A 316 4.46 -5.54 -10.57
CA GLY A 316 3.18 -5.86 -11.18
C GLY A 316 2.77 -7.32 -10.99
N MET A 317 3.72 -8.26 -11.06
CA MET A 317 3.47 -9.68 -10.80
C MET A 317 3.11 -9.97 -9.34
N VAL A 318 3.72 -9.26 -8.39
CA VAL A 318 3.30 -9.32 -6.98
C VAL A 318 1.89 -8.77 -6.86
N ALA A 319 1.58 -7.62 -7.46
CA ALA A 319 0.27 -6.99 -7.40
C ALA A 319 -0.85 -7.88 -7.97
N LEU A 320 -0.58 -8.58 -9.09
CA LEU A 320 -1.51 -9.53 -9.70
C LEU A 320 -2.02 -10.58 -8.70
N VAL A 321 -1.13 -11.07 -7.83
CA VAL A 321 -1.47 -12.11 -6.84
C VAL A 321 -2.04 -11.52 -5.57
N THR A 322 -1.59 -10.33 -5.15
CA THR A 322 -1.91 -9.80 -3.82
C THR A 322 -3.08 -8.82 -3.78
N LYS A 323 -3.34 -8.07 -4.86
CA LYS A 323 -4.48 -7.15 -4.96
C LYS A 323 -5.86 -7.81 -4.81
N PRO A 324 -6.09 -9.07 -5.22
CA PRO A 324 -7.33 -9.77 -4.88
C PRO A 324 -7.66 -9.77 -3.37
N GLY A 325 -6.63 -9.70 -2.50
CA GLY A 325 -6.82 -9.54 -1.06
C GLY A 325 -7.58 -8.26 -0.67
N GLN A 326 -7.45 -7.18 -1.46
CA GLN A 326 -8.17 -5.91 -1.24
C GLN A 326 -9.68 -6.09 -1.40
N THR A 327 -10.09 -6.85 -2.41
CA THR A 327 -11.50 -7.15 -2.66
C THR A 327 -12.03 -8.21 -1.71
N PHE A 328 -11.22 -9.20 -1.33
CA PHE A 328 -11.63 -10.18 -0.32
C PHE A 328 -11.87 -9.56 1.05
N ALA A 329 -11.20 -8.47 1.41
CA ALA A 329 -11.35 -7.79 2.69
C ALA A 329 -12.81 -7.39 3.01
N PRO A 330 -13.49 -6.53 2.22
CA PRO A 330 -14.89 -6.18 2.47
C PRO A 330 -15.82 -7.37 2.31
N LEU A 331 -15.61 -8.25 1.33
CA LEU A 331 -16.49 -9.40 1.08
C LEU A 331 -16.49 -10.40 2.25
N LEU A 332 -15.31 -10.84 2.69
CA LEU A 332 -15.19 -11.76 3.82
C LEU A 332 -15.60 -11.08 5.12
N GLY A 333 -15.28 -9.80 5.32
CA GLY A 333 -15.64 -9.10 6.54
C GLY A 333 -17.13 -8.86 6.69
N THR A 334 -17.83 -8.49 5.61
CA THR A 334 -19.30 -8.34 5.64
C THR A 334 -19.99 -9.68 5.81
N TRP A 335 -19.48 -10.74 5.17
CA TRP A 335 -19.98 -12.11 5.36
C TRP A 335 -19.77 -12.61 6.80
N LEU A 336 -18.58 -12.42 7.37
CA LEU A 336 -18.28 -12.77 8.76
C LEU A 336 -19.17 -11.97 9.73
N LEU A 337 -19.36 -10.68 9.49
CA LEU A 337 -20.24 -9.87 10.35
C LEU A 337 -21.68 -10.41 10.28
N CYS A 338 -22.21 -10.67 9.09
CA CYS A 338 -23.53 -11.29 8.92
C CYS A 338 -23.63 -12.65 9.62
N PHE A 339 -22.59 -13.48 9.54
CA PHE A 339 -22.54 -14.77 10.24
C PHE A 339 -22.62 -14.62 11.77
N TYR A 340 -21.92 -13.66 12.36
CA TYR A 340 -21.91 -13.45 13.81
C TYR A 340 -23.10 -12.64 14.33
N THR A 341 -23.68 -11.76 13.52
CA THR A 341 -24.75 -10.83 13.95
C THR A 341 -26.14 -11.25 13.47
N GLY A 342 -26.21 -12.10 12.45
CA GLY A 342 -27.46 -12.48 11.77
C GLY A 342 -28.07 -11.36 10.91
N HIS A 343 -27.38 -10.24 10.72
CA HIS A 343 -27.88 -9.07 9.99
C HIS A 343 -27.02 -8.77 8.76
N ASP A 344 -27.66 -8.67 7.60
CA ASP A 344 -26.99 -8.21 6.37
C ASP A 344 -26.87 -6.67 6.41
N ILE A 345 -25.65 -6.16 6.26
CA ILE A 345 -25.35 -4.72 6.21
C ILE A 345 -26.09 -4.05 5.04
N PHE A 346 -26.41 -4.81 3.98
CA PHE A 346 -27.19 -4.32 2.83
C PHE A 346 -28.70 -4.19 3.11
N GLN A 347 -29.20 -4.69 4.24
CA GLN A 347 -30.63 -4.64 4.60
C GLN A 347 -30.98 -3.57 5.65
N GLN A 348 -29.98 -2.99 6.33
CA GLN A 348 -30.19 -1.83 7.21
C GLN A 348 -29.87 -0.53 6.48
N PRO A 349 -30.61 0.57 6.72
CA PRO A 349 -30.17 1.88 6.28
C PRO A 349 -28.85 2.20 6.99
N LEU A 350 -27.75 2.18 6.24
CA LEU A 350 -26.42 2.50 6.73
C LEU A 350 -26.40 3.94 7.27
N LEU A 351 -26.40 4.01 8.61
CA LEU A 351 -25.97 5.14 9.44
C LEU A 351 -26.90 6.36 9.41
N THR A 352 -27.59 6.60 10.52
CA THR A 352 -27.80 7.98 10.98
C THR A 352 -26.43 8.63 11.12
N PRO A 353 -26.12 9.70 10.36
CA PRO A 353 -24.82 10.33 10.40
C PRO A 353 -24.58 10.95 11.78
N VAL A 354 -23.35 10.79 12.25
CA VAL A 354 -22.76 11.58 13.33
C VAL A 354 -23.07 13.06 13.05
N GLY A 355 -24.01 13.65 13.79
CA GLY A 355 -24.36 15.07 13.72
C GLY A 355 -25.82 15.44 13.43
N SER A 356 -26.74 14.50 13.20
CA SER A 356 -28.17 14.85 13.03
C SER A 356 -28.94 14.72 14.35
N ALA A 357 -29.12 15.85 15.04
CA ALA A 357 -30.04 15.94 16.17
C ALA A 357 -31.48 15.95 15.63
N ARG A 358 -32.18 14.82 15.70
CA ARG A 358 -33.64 14.78 15.76
C ARG A 358 -34.08 14.00 16.99
N PRO A 359 -34.85 14.61 17.91
CA PRO A 359 -35.66 13.84 18.85
C PRO A 359 -36.82 13.23 18.06
N TRP A 360 -37.24 11.99 18.36
CA TRP A 360 -38.64 11.51 18.38
C TRP A 360 -38.69 9.97 18.36
N LEU A 361 -39.16 9.43 19.49
CA LEU A 361 -39.71 8.09 19.79
C LEU A 361 -39.26 6.90 18.93
N ASP A 362 -38.36 6.08 19.49
CA ASP A 362 -38.01 4.77 18.95
C ASP A 362 -38.89 3.63 19.56
N PRO A 363 -39.39 2.67 18.75
CA PRO A 363 -39.85 1.36 19.23
C PRO A 363 -38.67 0.55 19.79
N PRO A 364 -38.89 -0.53 20.58
CA PRO A 364 -37.82 -1.17 21.36
C PRO A 364 -36.72 -1.70 20.44
N ALA A 365 -35.52 -1.15 20.62
CA ALA A 365 -34.34 -1.53 19.85
C ALA A 365 -34.06 -3.04 19.99
N PRO A 366 -33.68 -3.73 18.89
CA PRO A 366 -33.15 -5.09 19.00
C PRO A 366 -31.90 -5.09 19.91
N PRO A 367 -31.60 -6.20 20.59
CA PRO A 367 -30.52 -6.23 21.58
C PRO A 367 -29.20 -5.81 20.90
N ARG A 368 -28.50 -4.81 21.46
CA ARG A 368 -27.21 -4.29 20.98
C ARG A 368 -26.01 -5.22 21.26
N ALA A 369 -26.20 -6.20 22.15
CA ALA A 369 -25.18 -7.16 22.58
C ALA A 369 -24.54 -8.05 21.49
N PRO A 370 -25.28 -8.62 20.51
CA PRO A 370 -24.71 -9.51 19.49
C PRO A 370 -23.82 -8.77 18.49
N LEU A 371 -24.11 -7.49 18.19
CA LEU A 371 -23.31 -6.69 17.26
C LEU A 371 -21.95 -6.30 17.85
N ARG A 372 -21.93 -5.80 19.09
CA ARG A 372 -20.68 -5.45 19.81
C ARG A 372 -19.76 -6.67 19.95
N GLN A 373 -20.33 -7.82 20.28
CA GLN A 373 -19.58 -9.06 20.44
C GLN A 373 -19.08 -9.61 19.09
N GLY A 374 -19.88 -9.55 18.03
CA GLY A 374 -19.43 -9.86 16.66
C GLY A 374 -18.26 -8.99 16.21
N CYS A 375 -18.36 -7.67 16.42
CA CYS A 375 -17.27 -6.72 16.11
C CYS A 375 -15.99 -7.05 16.87
N PHE A 376 -16.09 -7.40 18.14
CA PHE A 376 -14.94 -7.80 18.96
C PHE A 376 -14.28 -9.08 18.42
N TYR A 377 -15.06 -10.10 18.08
CA TYR A 377 -14.51 -11.33 17.49
C TYR A 377 -13.86 -11.08 16.13
N LEU A 378 -14.46 -10.26 15.26
CA LEU A 378 -13.84 -9.88 14.00
C LEU A 378 -12.50 -9.14 14.22
N LEU A 379 -12.50 -8.20 15.16
CA LEU A 379 -11.34 -7.38 15.50
C LEU A 379 -10.16 -8.23 16.03
N VAL A 380 -10.41 -9.39 16.65
CA VAL A 380 -9.39 -10.22 17.30
C VAL A 380 -9.05 -11.49 16.51
N LEU A 381 -10.04 -12.23 16.03
CA LEU A 381 -9.83 -13.51 15.34
C LEU A 381 -9.21 -13.33 13.96
N VAL A 382 -9.60 -12.30 13.21
CA VAL A 382 -9.03 -12.05 11.87
C VAL A 382 -7.53 -11.78 11.95
N PRO A 383 -7.02 -10.89 12.83
CA PRO A 383 -5.58 -10.72 13.03
C PRO A 383 -4.86 -12.00 13.47
N ILE A 384 -5.45 -12.83 14.34
CA ILE A 384 -4.86 -14.11 14.79
C ILE A 384 -4.67 -15.05 13.60
N MET A 385 -5.74 -15.29 12.83
CA MET A 385 -5.68 -16.18 11.67
C MET A 385 -4.69 -15.68 10.63
N CYS A 386 -4.70 -14.36 10.36
CA CYS A 386 -3.73 -13.75 9.47
C CYS A 386 -2.30 -13.92 10.00
N ALA A 387 -2.04 -13.66 11.29
CA ALA A 387 -0.71 -13.77 11.88
C ALA A 387 -0.16 -15.20 11.80
N LEU A 388 -0.98 -16.21 12.10
CA LEU A 388 -0.59 -17.61 12.05
C LEU A 388 -0.21 -18.02 10.62
N LEU A 389 -1.07 -17.72 9.66
CA LEU A 389 -0.81 -18.03 8.25
C LEU A 389 0.42 -17.27 7.73
N GLN A 390 0.60 -16.02 8.13
CA GLN A 390 1.78 -15.22 7.81
C GLN A 390 3.05 -15.78 8.42
N LEU A 391 3.04 -16.24 9.68
CA LEU A 391 4.21 -16.84 10.32
C LEU A 391 4.60 -18.15 9.65
N VAL A 392 3.61 -18.99 9.31
CA VAL A 392 3.85 -20.26 8.60
C VAL A 392 4.46 -19.99 7.23
N THR A 393 3.86 -19.11 6.43
CA THR A 393 4.35 -18.79 5.08
C THR A 393 5.70 -18.05 5.13
N TRP A 394 5.90 -17.12 6.06
CA TRP A 394 7.16 -16.38 6.24
C TRP A 394 8.31 -17.25 6.74
N SER A 395 8.02 -18.33 7.48
CA SER A 395 9.05 -19.30 7.90
C SER A 395 9.72 -20.02 6.71
N GLN A 396 9.01 -20.11 5.57
CA GLN A 396 9.51 -20.75 4.35
C GLN A 396 10.29 -19.79 3.44
N PHE A 397 10.26 -18.50 3.73
CA PHE A 397 11.00 -17.50 2.97
C PHE A 397 12.47 -17.52 3.37
N THR A 398 13.37 -17.81 2.41
CA THR A 398 14.79 -18.06 2.70
C THR A 398 15.74 -16.95 2.27
N LEU A 399 15.24 -15.91 1.58
CA LEU A 399 16.04 -14.80 1.10
C LEU A 399 16.33 -13.80 2.23
N HIS A 400 17.21 -14.18 3.15
CA HIS A 400 17.64 -13.33 4.26
C HIS A 400 19.04 -13.73 4.73
N GLY A 401 19.67 -12.89 5.58
CA GLY A 401 20.99 -13.15 6.15
C GLY A 401 22.06 -13.40 5.08
N ARG A 402 22.80 -14.51 5.20
CA ARG A 402 23.91 -14.85 4.28
C ARG A 402 23.47 -14.94 2.81
N ARG A 403 22.30 -15.54 2.53
CA ARG A 403 21.79 -15.70 1.16
C ARG A 403 21.51 -14.35 0.51
N LEU A 404 20.88 -13.42 1.24
CA LEU A 404 20.62 -12.08 0.76
C LEU A 404 21.91 -11.29 0.50
N HIS A 405 22.90 -11.39 1.39
CA HIS A 405 24.21 -10.77 1.19
C HIS A 405 24.92 -11.30 -0.06
N MET A 406 24.84 -12.60 -0.32
CA MET A 406 25.41 -13.22 -1.52
C MET A 406 24.77 -12.68 -2.80
N VAL A 407 23.43 -12.64 -2.85
CA VAL A 407 22.69 -12.08 -4.00
C VAL A 407 23.05 -10.62 -4.24
N LYS A 408 23.11 -9.81 -3.17
CA LYS A 408 23.51 -8.39 -3.27
C LYS A 408 24.95 -8.22 -3.74
N ALA A 409 25.88 -9.05 -3.28
CA ALA A 409 27.27 -9.03 -3.74
C ALA A 409 27.39 -9.43 -5.22
N GLN A 410 26.65 -10.45 -5.67
CA GLN A 410 26.60 -10.86 -7.07
C GLN A 410 26.01 -9.78 -7.97
N ARG A 411 24.91 -9.12 -7.55
CA ARG A 411 24.37 -7.95 -8.26
C ARG A 411 25.41 -6.85 -8.42
N GLN A 412 26.14 -6.52 -7.35
CA GLN A 412 27.21 -5.52 -7.42
C GLN A 412 28.33 -5.94 -8.39
N SER A 413 28.69 -7.23 -8.42
CA SER A 413 29.68 -7.76 -9.36
C SER A 413 29.23 -7.69 -10.82
N LEU A 414 27.93 -7.85 -11.10
CA LEU A 414 27.33 -7.71 -12.44
C LEU A 414 27.24 -6.24 -12.88
N SER A 415 27.18 -5.30 -11.93
CA SER A 415 27.26 -3.86 -12.22
C SER A 415 28.70 -3.34 -12.36
N LYS A 416 29.70 -4.05 -11.84
CA LYS A 416 31.13 -3.67 -11.92
C LYS A 416 31.86 -3.90 -13.25
N PRO A 417 31.43 -4.72 -14.24
CA PRO A 417 32.17 -4.87 -15.49
C PRO A 417 32.28 -3.54 -16.25
N TRP A 418 31.35 -2.60 -16.03
CA TRP A 418 31.41 -1.26 -16.63
C TRP A 418 32.41 -0.31 -15.93
N ALA A 419 32.79 -0.59 -14.67
CA ALA A 419 33.63 0.32 -13.87
C ALA A 419 35.10 -0.10 -13.81
N LEU A 420 35.43 -1.34 -14.20
CA LEU A 420 36.80 -1.87 -14.18
C LEU A 420 37.58 -1.64 -15.49
N ASP A 421 36.90 -1.38 -16.62
CA ASP A 421 37.56 -0.97 -17.87
C ASP A 421 38.07 0.49 -17.85
N ILE A 422 37.85 1.24 -16.77
CA ILE A 422 38.30 2.65 -16.64
C ILE A 422 39.61 2.77 -15.83
N LYS A 423 40.27 1.65 -15.44
CA LYS A 423 41.52 1.71 -14.64
C LYS A 423 42.74 1.02 -15.22
N THR A 424 42.71 0.61 -16.48
CA THR A 424 43.91 0.14 -17.17
C THR A 424 43.92 0.62 -18.61
N VAL A 425 44.28 1.89 -18.82
CA VAL A 425 45.35 2.38 -19.72
C VAL A 425 45.78 3.76 -19.22
#